data_AF-A0A2B7ZZA8-F1
#
_entry.id   AF-A0A2B7ZZA8-F1
#
_cell.length_a   1.000
_cell.length_b   1.000
_cell.length_c   1.000
_cell.angle_alpha   90.00
_cell.angle_beta   90.00
_cell.angle_gamma   90.00
#
_symmetry.space_group_name_H-M   'P 1'
#
loop_
_entity.id
_entity.type
_entity.pdbx_description
1 polymer ?
#
loop_
_entity_poly.entity_id
_entity_poly.type
_entity_poly.pdbx_seq_one_letter_code
_entity_poly.pdbx_strand_id
1 'polypeptide(L)'
;VIRGFCKRAQSEKDWKVFGSIEAFVGVLKEPQEIIELTPEVTGGIHVKGGTILGTTNKGNPIHYPTVHADGSVTYEDRSQHLVDLLNTLEFDA
;
A
#
# COMPACT_ATOMS: atom_id res chain seq x y z
N VAL A 1 0.39 9.61 11.52
CA VAL A 1 -0.90 9.07 11.01
C VAL A 1 -1.00 7.56 11.20
N ILE A 2 -0.14 6.74 10.56
CA ILE A 2 -0.19 5.25 10.59
C ILE A 2 -0.39 4.66 12.00
N ARG A 3 0.43 5.07 12.99
CA ARG A 3 0.31 4.61 14.38
C ARG A 3 -1.05 4.92 15.00
N GLY A 4 -1.67 6.04 14.64
CA GLY A 4 -2.98 6.43 15.14
C GLY A 4 -4.07 5.46 14.69
N PHE A 5 -4.09 5.10 13.40
CA PHE A 5 -4.98 4.09 12.86
C PHE A 5 -4.78 2.71 13.50
N CYS A 6 -3.54 2.23 13.55
CA CYS A 6 -3.22 0.94 14.18
C CYS A 6 -3.68 0.89 15.65
N LYS A 7 -3.42 1.94 16.44
CA LYS A 7 -3.89 2.03 17.83
C LYS A 7 -5.41 2.06 17.95
N ARG A 8 -6.09 2.78 17.06
CA ARG A 8 -7.55 2.88 17.08
C ARG A 8 -8.19 1.54 16.75
N ALA A 9 -7.67 0.83 15.75
CA ALA A 9 -8.18 -0.46 15.32
C ALA A 9 -8.02 -1.55 16.39
N GLN A 10 -6.96 -1.51 17.21
CA GLN A 10 -6.80 -2.44 18.35
C GLN A 10 -7.92 -2.35 19.39
N SER A 11 -8.66 -1.26 19.44
CA SER A 11 -9.82 -1.12 20.33
C SER A 11 -11.11 -1.67 19.71
N GLU A 12 -11.06 -2.12 18.45
CA GLU A 12 -12.15 -2.76 17.74
C GLU A 12 -11.91 -4.27 17.65
N LYS A 13 -12.99 -5.05 17.67
CA LYS A 13 -12.88 -6.52 17.71
C LYS A 13 -12.58 -7.15 16.36
N ASP A 14 -13.06 -6.54 15.29
CA ASP A 14 -13.13 -7.17 13.96
C ASP A 14 -12.30 -6.42 12.91
N TRP A 15 -11.32 -5.62 13.34
CA TRP A 15 -10.46 -4.85 12.43
C TRP A 15 -9.02 -5.37 12.45
N LYS A 16 -8.50 -5.63 11.26
CA LYS A 16 -7.07 -5.76 11.00
C LYS A 16 -6.65 -4.62 10.08
N VAL A 17 -5.46 -4.08 10.33
CA VAL A 17 -4.96 -2.93 9.56
C VAL A 17 -3.72 -3.37 8.83
N PHE A 18 -3.67 -3.08 7.54
CA PHE A 18 -2.55 -3.40 6.68
C PHE A 18 -1.99 -2.13 6.03
N GLY A 19 -0.71 -2.17 5.68
CA GLY A 19 0.00 -1.09 5.00
C GLY A 19 0.59 -1.59 3.69
N SER A 20 0.32 -0.88 2.60
CA SER A 20 0.95 -1.12 1.31
C SER A 20 2.29 -0.40 1.21
N ILE A 21 3.33 -1.11 0.80
CA ILE A 21 4.67 -0.56 0.59
C ILE A 21 4.67 0.33 -0.66
N GLU A 22 5.29 1.50 -0.58
CA GLU A 22 5.39 2.49 -1.67
C GLU A 22 4.03 2.85 -2.31
N ALA A 23 3.06 3.22 -1.47
CA ALA A 23 1.70 3.60 -1.89
C ALA A 23 0.98 2.46 -2.62
N PHE A 24 0.39 2.70 -3.80
CA PHE A 24 -0.39 1.67 -4.53
C PHE A 24 0.48 0.57 -5.15
N VAL A 25 1.79 0.79 -5.28
CA VAL A 25 2.69 -0.17 -5.93
C VAL A 25 2.76 -1.47 -5.16
N GLY A 26 2.77 -1.44 -3.82
CA GLY A 26 2.80 -2.65 -3.00
C GLY A 26 1.61 -3.59 -3.26
N VAL A 27 0.43 -3.03 -3.52
CA VAL A 27 -0.75 -3.83 -3.91
C VAL A 27 -0.61 -4.37 -5.34
N LEU A 28 -0.06 -3.57 -6.26
CA LEU A 28 0.08 -3.93 -7.69
C LEU A 28 1.27 -4.87 -7.97
N LYS A 29 2.14 -5.13 -7.00
CA LYS A 29 3.28 -6.05 -7.15
C LYS A 29 2.83 -7.50 -7.05
N GLU A 30 3.60 -8.37 -7.71
CA GLU A 30 3.50 -9.81 -7.58
C GLU A 30 4.87 -10.38 -7.18
N PRO A 31 5.04 -10.94 -5.97
CA PRO A 31 4.04 -11.01 -4.88
C PRO A 31 3.69 -9.64 -4.29
N GLN A 32 2.49 -9.52 -3.70
CA GLN A 32 2.05 -8.27 -3.08
C GLN A 32 2.93 -7.91 -1.87
N GLU A 33 3.31 -6.64 -1.78
CA GLU A 33 4.06 -6.06 -0.67
C GLU A 33 3.11 -5.31 0.28
N ILE A 34 2.26 -6.07 0.95
CA ILE A 34 1.32 -5.58 1.96
C ILE A 34 1.72 -6.18 3.30
N ILE A 35 1.87 -5.34 4.33
CA ILE A 35 2.30 -5.76 5.66
C ILE A 35 1.21 -5.49 6.69
N GLU A 36 1.04 -6.40 7.66
CA GLU A 36 0.15 -6.15 8.79
C GLU A 36 0.76 -5.07 9.71
N LEU A 37 -0.06 -4.11 10.11
CA LEU A 37 0.33 -3.01 10.99
C LEU A 37 -0.06 -3.34 12.43
N THR A 38 0.93 -3.78 13.20
CA THR A 38 0.77 -4.13 14.62
C THR A 38 1.37 -3.05 15.54
N PRO A 39 1.07 -3.04 16.85
CA PRO A 39 1.73 -2.12 17.78
C PRO A 39 3.26 -2.29 17.81
N GLU A 40 3.78 -3.48 17.54
CA GLU A 40 5.22 -3.75 17.44
C GLU A 40 5.81 -3.08 16.19
N VAL A 41 5.14 -3.17 15.05
CA VAL A 41 5.56 -2.55 13.78
C VAL A 41 5.46 -1.03 13.84
N THR A 42 4.39 -0.50 14.44
CA THR A 42 4.11 0.95 14.50
C THR A 42 4.66 1.64 15.74
N GLY A 43 5.31 0.90 16.63
CA GLY A 43 5.96 1.40 17.84
C GLY A 43 7.07 2.40 17.53
N GLY A 44 7.14 3.49 18.30
CA GLY A 44 8.25 4.45 18.17
C GLY A 44 8.28 5.30 16.90
N ILE A 45 7.38 5.11 15.93
CA ILE A 45 7.44 5.82 14.63
C ILE A 45 7.08 7.31 14.71
N HIS A 46 6.43 7.75 15.79
CA HIS A 46 5.98 9.13 15.98
C HIS A 46 7.11 10.18 16.03
N VAL A 47 8.35 9.76 16.28
CA VAL A 47 9.54 10.63 16.24
C VAL A 47 10.33 10.50 14.93
N LYS A 48 9.94 9.58 14.05
CA LYS A 48 10.60 9.36 12.77
C LYS A 48 9.95 10.25 11.69
N GLY A 49 10.79 10.90 10.89
CA GLY A 49 10.34 11.60 9.69
C GLY A 49 9.94 10.63 8.58
N GLY A 50 9.07 11.07 7.68
CA GLY A 50 8.59 10.26 6.56
C GLY A 50 7.57 9.21 6.97
N THR A 51 7.54 8.09 6.23
CA THR A 51 6.65 6.95 6.47
C THR A 51 7.45 5.66 6.52
N ILE A 52 7.06 4.75 7.40
CA ILE A 52 7.66 3.41 7.50
C ILE A 52 7.34 2.51 6.30
N LEU A 53 6.33 2.87 5.50
CA LEU A 53 5.92 2.14 4.31
C LEU A 53 6.60 2.64 3.03
N GLY A 54 7.37 3.73 3.10
CA GLY A 54 7.90 4.42 1.92
C GLY A 54 6.83 5.16 1.11
N THR A 55 7.28 5.92 0.12
CA THR A 55 6.44 6.62 -0.85
C THR A 55 7.14 6.62 -2.20
N THR A 56 6.38 6.58 -3.28
CA THR A 56 6.90 6.71 -4.64
C THR A 56 6.14 7.79 -5.41
N ASN A 57 6.86 8.53 -6.26
CA ASN A 57 6.27 9.46 -7.22
C ASN A 57 5.88 8.76 -8.53
N LYS A 58 6.16 7.46 -8.67
CA LYS A 58 5.97 6.65 -9.90
C LYS A 58 5.09 5.43 -9.60
N GLY A 59 3.86 5.66 -9.17
CA GLY A 59 2.93 4.60 -8.79
C GLY A 59 1.47 5.01 -8.91
N ASN A 60 1.17 6.00 -9.75
CA ASN A 60 -0.21 6.42 -9.99
C ASN A 60 -0.94 5.30 -10.75
N PRO A 61 -1.99 4.67 -10.20
CA PRO A 61 -2.68 3.58 -10.86
C PRO A 61 -3.41 4.04 -12.13
N ILE A 62 -3.81 5.31 -12.25
CA ILE A 62 -4.50 5.84 -13.45
C ILE A 62 -3.49 6.15 -14.58
N HIS A 63 -2.23 6.37 -14.22
CA HIS A 63 -1.16 6.73 -15.16
C HIS A 63 0.10 5.94 -14.81
N TYR A 64 -0.02 4.61 -14.86
CA TYR A 64 1.01 3.70 -14.39
C TYR A 64 2.11 3.56 -15.44
N PRO A 65 3.39 3.80 -15.11
CA PRO A 65 4.48 3.68 -16.06
C PRO A 65 4.84 2.21 -16.30
N THR A 66 4.71 1.77 -17.55
CA THR A 66 5.06 0.41 -17.98
C THR A 66 6.23 0.47 -18.94
N VAL A 67 7.33 -0.19 -18.56
CA VAL A 67 8.57 -0.24 -19.33
C VAL A 67 8.54 -1.43 -20.26
N HIS A 68 8.67 -1.19 -21.56
CA HIS A 68 8.73 -2.22 -22.59
C HIS A 68 10.13 -2.80 -22.74
N ALA A 69 10.25 -3.94 -23.43
CA ALA A 69 11.53 -4.61 -23.67
C ALA A 69 12.52 -3.75 -24.48
N ASP A 70 12.04 -2.78 -25.25
CA ASP A 70 12.85 -1.81 -26.01
C ASP A 70 13.29 -0.58 -25.17
N GLY A 71 12.89 -0.51 -23.90
CA GLY A 71 13.19 0.59 -22.99
C GLY A 71 12.23 1.78 -23.10
N SER A 72 11.25 1.75 -23.99
CA SER A 72 10.19 2.77 -24.05
C SER A 72 9.26 2.67 -22.83
N VAL A 73 8.70 3.81 -22.42
CA VAL A 73 7.74 3.88 -21.31
C VAL A 73 6.40 4.30 -21.87
N THR A 74 5.38 3.46 -21.70
CA THR A 74 3.98 3.84 -21.93
C THR A 74 3.27 4.00 -20.60
N TYR A 75 2.15 4.70 -20.64
CA TYR A 75 1.29 4.89 -19.47
C TYR A 75 -0.04 4.20 -19.69
N GLU A 76 -0.44 3.42 -18.70
CA GLU A 76 -1.69 2.68 -18.73
C GLU A 76 -2.50 2.88 -17.45
N ASP A 77 -3.81 2.77 -17.58
CA ASP A 77 -4.72 2.82 -16.44
C ASP A 77 -4.87 1.41 -15.85
N ARG A 78 -4.29 1.23 -14.67
CA ARG A 78 -4.37 0.03 -13.81
C ARG A 78 -5.28 0.23 -12.60
N SER A 79 -6.11 1.28 -12.56
CA SER A 79 -7.02 1.52 -11.42
C SER A 79 -8.01 0.39 -11.20
N GLN A 80 -8.59 -0.16 -12.27
CA GLN A 80 -9.49 -1.30 -12.17
C GLN A 80 -8.77 -2.55 -11.63
N HIS A 81 -7.56 -2.81 -12.13
CA HIS A 81 -6.75 -3.93 -11.68
C HIS A 81 -6.39 -3.81 -10.18
N LEU A 82 -6.07 -2.60 -9.71
CA LEU A 82 -5.86 -2.33 -8.28
C LEU A 82 -7.09 -2.70 -7.45
N VAL A 83 -8.29 -2.29 -7.88
CA VAL A 83 -9.55 -2.60 -7.21
C VAL A 83 -9.80 -4.11 -7.20
N ASP A 84 -9.60 -4.79 -8.32
CA ASP A 84 -9.79 -6.24 -8.44
C ASP A 84 -8.85 -7.01 -7.50
N LEU A 85 -7.59 -6.56 -7.35
CA LEU A 85 -6.63 -7.12 -6.40
C LEU A 85 -7.07 -6.91 -4.95
N LEU A 86 -7.50 -5.70 -4.58
CA LEU A 86 -8.00 -5.43 -3.22
C LEU A 86 -9.21 -6.31 -2.88
N ASN A 87 -10.14 -6.48 -3.82
CA ASN A 87 -11.29 -7.37 -3.67
C ASN A 87 -10.86 -8.84 -3.55
N THR A 88 -9.89 -9.29 -4.35
CA THR A 88 -9.37 -10.66 -4.31
C THR A 88 -8.64 -10.95 -2.99
N LEU A 89 -8.01 -9.94 -2.40
CA LEU A 89 -7.34 -10.01 -1.09
C LEU A 89 -8.32 -9.81 0.09
N GLU A 90 -9.62 -9.68 -0.19
CA GLU A 90 -10.69 -9.52 0.80
C GLU A 90 -10.52 -8.27 1.68
N PHE A 91 -10.04 -7.16 1.10
CA PHE A 91 -10.00 -5.87 1.78
C PHE A 91 -11.33 -5.11 1.62
N ASP A 92 -11.98 -4.81 2.74
CA ASP A 92 -13.26 -4.10 2.77
C ASP A 92 -13.13 -2.56 2.77
N ALA A 93 -11.99 -2.03 3.23
CA ALA A 93 -11.75 -0.59 3.45
C ALA A 93 -10.27 -0.20 3.38
#